data_AF-A0A534TIK5-F1
#
_entry.id   AF-A0A534TIK5-F1
#
_cell.length_a   1.000
_cell.length_b   1.000
_cell.length_c   1.000
_cell.angle_alpha   90.00
_cell.angle_beta   90.00
_cell.angle_gamma   90.00
#
_symmetry.space_group_name_H-M   'P 1'
#
loop_
_entity.id
_entity.type
_entity.pdbx_description
1 polymer ?
#
loop_
_entity_poly.entity_id
_entity_poly.type
_entity_poly.pdbx_seq_one_letter_code
_entity_poly.pdbx_strand_id
1 'polypeptide(L)'
;MAQAEVLERGDLHFLYTPRVRPEGGLPFQIESAPLRPREVQRLYVVLRPEGRRLYRRLLVGRKRMPDSSRRQRFWAEIERVEGSAAALLGDLRRFEYETKTRGRRVQPAARAAGEGVYAMLRHGSHSHLLYRLVDPAEPSDVQRALGILGRGSYIAAAFNPEAPAKLGRRQPDVAPLPQRLREKFGGRKFAPLDVELLDVPGLEVVLIGALGAGEAALEAGAWS
;
A
#
# COMPACT_ATOMS: atom_id res chain seq x y z
N MET A 1 4.49 5.00 30.00
CA MET A 1 4.55 5.04 28.52
C MET A 1 3.45 4.11 28.02
N ALA A 2 2.66 4.51 27.01
CA ALA A 2 1.58 3.66 26.52
C ALA A 2 2.19 2.37 25.92
N GLN A 3 1.68 1.21 26.32
CA GLN A 3 2.11 -0.07 25.77
C GLN A 3 1.54 -0.24 24.36
N ALA A 4 2.30 -0.85 23.46
CA ALA A 4 1.84 -1.14 22.12
C ALA A 4 1.07 -2.47 22.12
N GLU A 5 -0.12 -2.45 21.54
CA GLU A 5 -0.97 -3.62 21.33
C GLU A 5 -0.81 -4.08 19.88
N VAL A 6 -0.45 -5.35 19.66
CA VAL A 6 -0.42 -5.93 18.32
C VAL A 6 -1.85 -6.27 17.91
N LEU A 7 -2.32 -5.65 16.83
CA LEU A 7 -3.65 -5.88 16.27
C LEU A 7 -3.66 -7.02 15.25
N GLU A 8 -2.60 -7.15 14.45
CA GLU A 8 -2.49 -8.14 13.37
C GLU A 8 -1.03 -8.31 12.93
N ARG A 9 -0.69 -9.52 12.46
CA ARG A 9 0.59 -9.85 11.79
C ARG A 9 0.29 -10.60 10.48
N GLY A 10 1.25 -10.61 9.56
CA GLY A 10 1.12 -11.40 8.35
C GLY A 10 2.20 -11.14 7.30
N ASP A 11 1.97 -11.64 6.09
CA ASP A 11 2.87 -11.48 4.96
C ASP A 11 2.58 -10.17 4.21
N LEU A 12 3.63 -9.56 3.68
CA LEU A 12 3.57 -8.34 2.89
C LEU A 12 4.31 -8.54 1.56
N HIS A 13 3.70 -8.08 0.47
CA HIS A 13 4.35 -8.07 -0.84
C HIS A 13 4.25 -6.67 -1.47
N PHE A 14 5.35 -6.16 -1.99
CA PHE A 14 5.36 -4.97 -2.82
C PHE A 14 5.26 -5.38 -4.29
N LEU A 15 4.30 -4.81 -5.02
CA LEU A 15 4.14 -5.04 -6.45
C LEU A 15 4.15 -3.70 -7.19
N TYR A 16 4.65 -3.66 -8.40
CA TYR A 16 4.55 -2.46 -9.25
C TYR A 16 4.19 -2.83 -10.68
N THR A 17 3.43 -1.96 -11.34
CA THR A 17 3.21 -2.08 -12.79
C THR A 17 4.17 -1.16 -13.54
N PRO A 18 4.86 -1.67 -14.57
CA PRO A 18 5.62 -0.82 -15.46
C PRO A 18 4.71 0.12 -16.26
N ARG A 19 5.25 1.24 -16.73
CA ARG A 19 4.56 2.20 -17.57
C ARG A 19 4.23 1.58 -18.93
N VAL A 20 2.95 1.67 -19.33
CA VAL A 20 2.50 1.31 -20.68
C VAL A 20 3.29 2.10 -21.72
N ARG A 21 3.89 1.40 -22.68
CA ARG A 21 4.56 1.97 -23.84
C ARG A 21 3.75 1.65 -25.11
N PRO A 22 3.78 2.52 -26.13
CA PRO A 22 3.27 2.17 -27.46
C PRO A 22 4.06 0.99 -28.03
N GLU A 23 3.39 0.12 -28.77
CA GLU A 23 4.04 -0.91 -29.57
C GLU A 23 4.96 -0.24 -30.61
N GLY A 24 6.21 -0.72 -30.78
CA GLY A 24 7.18 -0.15 -31.74
C GLY A 24 8.12 0.95 -31.22
N GLY A 25 8.25 1.13 -29.89
CA GLY A 25 9.31 1.97 -29.32
C GLY A 25 10.71 1.49 -29.74
N LEU A 26 11.63 2.44 -30.01
CA LEU A 26 12.98 2.18 -30.54
C LEU A 26 13.65 0.94 -29.89
N PRO A 27 14.22 0.01 -30.70
CA PRO A 27 14.80 -1.25 -30.22
C PRO A 27 16.09 -1.09 -29.39
N PHE A 28 16.59 0.14 -29.23
CA PHE A 28 17.86 0.45 -28.59
C PHE A 28 17.73 0.83 -27.10
N GLN A 29 16.63 0.49 -26.44
CA GLN A 29 16.54 0.72 -24.99
C GLN A 29 17.10 -0.44 -24.21
N ILE A 30 18.13 -0.15 -23.42
CA ILE A 30 18.80 -1.08 -22.51
C ILE A 30 17.74 -1.62 -21.52
N GLU A 31 17.28 -2.85 -21.73
CA GLU A 31 16.35 -3.54 -20.80
C GLU A 31 16.96 -3.70 -19.39
N SER A 32 18.28 -3.60 -19.30
CA SER A 32 19.10 -3.64 -18.08
C SER A 32 19.26 -2.29 -17.37
N ALA A 33 18.57 -1.22 -17.81
CA ALA A 33 18.67 0.07 -17.13
C ALA A 33 18.03 0.02 -15.73
N PRO A 34 18.63 0.66 -14.71
CA PRO A 34 18.08 0.67 -13.36
C PRO A 34 16.69 1.32 -13.36
N LEU A 35 15.75 0.71 -12.62
CA LEU A 35 14.36 1.16 -12.54
C LEU A 35 14.30 2.63 -12.10
N ARG A 36 13.66 3.48 -12.90
CA ARG A 36 13.42 4.88 -12.55
C ARG A 36 11.97 5.10 -12.13
N PRO A 37 11.67 6.03 -11.20
CA PRO A 37 10.29 6.34 -10.80
C PRO A 37 9.35 6.68 -11.97
N ARG A 38 9.89 7.23 -13.07
CA ARG A 38 9.13 7.55 -14.29
C ARG A 38 8.65 6.32 -15.07
N GLU A 39 9.26 5.16 -14.84
CA GLU A 39 8.98 3.88 -15.50
C GLU A 39 7.94 3.06 -14.75
N VAL A 40 7.59 3.49 -13.53
CA VAL A 40 6.52 2.91 -12.73
C VAL A 40 5.21 3.59 -13.10
N GLN A 41 4.14 2.82 -13.25
CA GLN A 41 2.80 3.33 -13.42
C GLN A 41 2.07 3.37 -12.08
N ARG A 42 2.05 2.24 -11.37
CA ARG A 42 1.41 2.06 -10.06
C ARG A 42 2.30 1.25 -9.14
N LEU A 43 2.21 1.53 -7.84
CA LEU A 43 2.85 0.78 -6.76
C LEU A 43 1.75 0.27 -5.84
N TYR A 44 1.87 -1.00 -5.45
CA TYR A 44 0.92 -1.70 -4.61
C TYR A 44 1.62 -2.32 -3.40
N VAL A 45 0.89 -2.41 -2.30
CA VAL A 45 1.24 -3.21 -1.13
C VAL A 45 0.15 -4.25 -0.95
N VAL A 46 0.51 -5.53 -0.95
CA VAL A 46 -0.39 -6.64 -0.67
C VAL A 46 -0.14 -7.11 0.77
N LEU A 47 -1.20 -7.18 1.56
CA LEU A 47 -1.19 -7.70 2.93
C LEU A 47 -1.97 -9.00 2.98
N ARG A 48 -1.38 -10.02 3.61
CA ARG A 48 -2.04 -11.29 3.91
C ARG A 48 -1.96 -11.55 5.41
N PRO A 49 -3.03 -11.28 6.18
CA PRO A 49 -3.05 -11.58 7.60
C PRO A 49 -2.84 -13.07 7.91
N GLU A 50 -2.09 -13.35 8.96
CA GLU A 50 -1.88 -14.71 9.47
C GLU A 50 -3.22 -15.32 9.95
N GLY A 51 -3.40 -16.62 9.72
CA GLY A 51 -4.61 -17.34 10.15
C GLY A 51 -5.90 -16.98 9.41
N ARG A 52 -5.87 -16.05 8.44
CA ARG A 52 -7.06 -15.61 7.68
C ARG A 52 -6.88 -15.90 6.19
N ARG A 53 -7.94 -16.41 5.55
CA ARG A 53 -8.01 -16.58 4.08
C ARG A 53 -8.47 -15.28 3.42
N LEU A 54 -7.64 -14.24 3.56
CA LEU A 54 -7.94 -12.90 3.10
C LEU A 54 -6.67 -12.26 2.54
N TYR A 55 -6.83 -11.48 1.48
CA TYR A 55 -5.78 -10.67 0.88
C TYR A 55 -6.29 -9.26 0.69
N ARG A 56 -5.46 -8.28 1.01
CA ARG A 56 -5.76 -6.85 0.82
C ARG A 56 -4.73 -6.27 -0.12
N ARG A 57 -5.15 -5.53 -1.14
CA ARG A 57 -4.24 -4.79 -2.03
C ARG A 57 -4.46 -3.31 -1.83
N LEU A 58 -3.42 -2.63 -1.38
CA LEU A 58 -3.38 -1.19 -1.25
C LEU A 58 -2.71 -0.58 -2.49
N LEU A 59 -3.36 0.39 -3.13
CA LEU A 59 -2.76 1.21 -4.18
C LEU A 59 -2.12 2.44 -3.54
N VAL A 60 -0.81 2.60 -3.69
CA VAL A 60 -0.10 3.79 -3.20
C VAL A 60 -0.27 4.92 -4.21
N GLY A 61 -0.77 6.07 -3.77
CA GLY A 61 -1.06 7.23 -4.61
C GLY A 61 0.18 7.90 -5.22
N ARG A 62 1.38 7.43 -4.87
CA ARG A 62 2.66 7.80 -5.47
C ARG A 62 3.36 6.54 -5.97
N LYS A 63 4.26 6.72 -6.93
CA LYS A 63 5.04 5.64 -7.56
C LYS A 63 6.21 5.13 -6.69
N ARG A 64 6.17 5.44 -5.39
CA ARG A 64 7.15 5.06 -4.37
C ARG A 64 6.48 5.13 -2.99
N MET A 65 7.01 4.39 -2.02
CA MET A 65 6.61 4.50 -0.62
C MET A 65 7.04 5.85 -0.03
N PRO A 66 6.30 6.35 0.99
CA PRO A 66 6.77 7.50 1.74
C PRO A 66 8.06 7.13 2.47
N ASP A 67 9.00 8.07 2.51
CA ASP A 67 10.23 7.93 3.28
C ASP A 67 9.85 7.79 4.76
N SER A 68 10.14 6.64 5.36
CA SER A 68 9.75 6.34 6.74
C SER A 68 10.57 7.15 7.75
N SER A 69 11.82 7.53 7.43
CA SER A 69 12.69 8.36 8.28
C SER A 69 12.29 9.83 8.33
N ARG A 70 11.36 10.23 7.45
CA ARG A 70 10.82 11.59 7.37
C ARG A 70 9.33 11.54 7.65
N ARG A 71 8.75 12.64 8.12
CA ARG A 71 7.29 12.73 8.31
C ARG A 71 6.50 12.91 7.01
N GLN A 72 6.99 12.30 5.92
CA GLN A 72 6.39 12.32 4.59
C GLN A 72 5.07 11.55 4.61
N ARG A 73 4.07 12.08 3.92
CA ARG A 73 2.69 11.57 3.96
C ARG A 73 2.23 11.24 2.56
N PHE A 74 1.91 9.97 2.30
CA PHE A 74 1.27 9.57 1.04
C PHE A 74 -0.10 8.98 1.30
N TRP A 75 -0.99 9.25 0.34
CA TRP A 75 -2.31 8.64 0.28
C TRP A 75 -2.16 7.24 -0.29
N ALA A 76 -2.97 6.32 0.19
CA ALA A 76 -3.19 5.03 -0.42
C ALA A 76 -4.69 4.70 -0.37
N GLU A 77 -5.10 3.72 -1.15
CA GLU A 77 -6.47 3.23 -1.19
C GLU A 77 -6.45 1.72 -0.96
N ILE A 78 -7.36 1.19 -0.16
CA ILE A 78 -7.61 -0.25 -0.07
C ILE A 78 -8.35 -0.66 -1.34
N GLU A 79 -7.61 -0.83 -2.43
CA GLU A 79 -8.16 -0.99 -3.78
C GLU A 79 -8.96 -2.29 -3.91
N ARG A 80 -8.50 -3.39 -3.28
CA ARG A 80 -9.19 -4.68 -3.30
C ARG A 80 -9.03 -5.45 -2.01
N VAL A 81 -10.06 -6.23 -1.66
CA VAL A 81 -10.06 -7.21 -0.57
C VAL A 81 -10.67 -8.49 -1.11
N GLU A 82 -9.93 -9.59 -1.09
CA GLU A 82 -10.29 -10.83 -1.79
C GLU A 82 -9.95 -12.07 -0.96
N GLY A 83 -10.70 -13.17 -1.17
CA GLY A 83 -10.45 -14.44 -0.48
C GLY A 83 -9.27 -15.26 -1.05
N SER A 84 -8.71 -14.85 -2.19
CA SER A 84 -7.59 -15.55 -2.83
C SER A 84 -6.65 -14.59 -3.56
N ALA A 85 -5.36 -14.96 -3.64
CA ALA A 85 -4.37 -14.23 -4.42
C ALA A 85 -4.73 -14.19 -5.92
N ALA A 86 -5.35 -15.25 -6.44
CA ALA A 86 -5.76 -15.31 -7.84
C ALA A 86 -6.83 -14.25 -8.18
N ALA A 87 -7.84 -14.08 -7.33
CA ALA A 87 -8.85 -13.03 -7.47
C ALA A 87 -8.20 -11.64 -7.31
N LEU A 88 -7.33 -11.48 -6.31
CA LEU A 88 -6.65 -10.22 -6.01
C LEU A 88 -5.76 -9.74 -7.16
N LEU A 89 -5.02 -10.65 -7.82
CA LEU A 89 -4.00 -10.29 -8.82
C LEU A 89 -4.48 -10.44 -10.27
N GLY A 90 -5.72 -10.87 -10.49
CA GLY A 90 -6.25 -11.18 -11.81
C GLY A 90 -6.17 -10.02 -12.81
N ASP A 91 -6.41 -8.80 -12.35
CA ASP A 91 -6.35 -7.55 -13.14
C ASP A 91 -4.93 -6.97 -13.30
N LEU A 92 -3.94 -7.55 -12.63
CA LEU A 92 -2.52 -7.20 -12.76
C LEU A 92 -1.76 -8.09 -13.73
N ARG A 93 -2.44 -9.03 -14.39
CA ARG A 93 -1.88 -9.84 -15.48
C ARG A 93 -1.71 -8.99 -16.75
N ARG A 94 -0.89 -9.47 -17.68
CA ARG A 94 -0.71 -8.82 -18.99
C ARG A 94 -2.06 -8.72 -19.70
N PHE A 95 -2.43 -7.52 -20.14
CA PHE A 95 -3.66 -7.28 -20.91
C PHE A 95 -3.35 -6.35 -22.08
N GLU A 96 -3.85 -6.71 -23.25
CA GLU A 96 -3.72 -5.91 -24.47
C GLU A 96 -5.06 -5.24 -24.76
N TYR A 97 -5.05 -3.94 -25.02
CA TYR A 97 -6.29 -3.20 -25.30
C TYR A 97 -6.07 -2.12 -26.35
N GLU A 98 -7.08 -1.91 -27.17
CA GLU A 98 -7.05 -0.92 -28.26
C GLU A 98 -7.60 0.42 -27.79
N THR A 99 -6.88 1.50 -28.06
CA THR A 99 -7.33 2.86 -27.72
C THR A 99 -7.78 3.60 -28.96
N LYS A 100 -8.98 4.20 -28.90
CA LYS A 100 -9.62 4.92 -30.02
C LYS A 100 -8.76 6.02 -30.64
N THR A 101 -7.82 6.58 -29.89
CA THR A 101 -7.01 7.73 -30.32
C THR A 101 -5.51 7.43 -30.47
N ARG A 102 -5.03 6.30 -29.95
CA ARG A 102 -3.58 6.04 -29.81
C ARG A 102 -3.19 4.59 -30.13
N GLY A 103 -4.04 3.83 -30.82
CA GLY A 103 -3.76 2.47 -31.27
C GLY A 103 -3.73 1.42 -30.15
N ARG A 104 -3.19 0.23 -30.46
CA ARG A 104 -3.03 -0.91 -29.55
C ARG A 104 -2.04 -0.57 -28.43
N ARG A 105 -2.41 -0.91 -27.20
CA ARG A 105 -1.58 -0.77 -26.00
C ARG A 105 -1.43 -2.09 -25.30
N VAL A 106 -0.23 -2.37 -24.82
CA VAL A 106 0.07 -3.52 -23.97
C VAL A 106 0.29 -3.02 -22.54
N GLN A 107 -0.59 -3.40 -21.61
CA GLN A 107 -0.31 -3.25 -20.19
C GLN A 107 0.55 -4.44 -19.74
N PRO A 108 1.83 -4.20 -19.36
CA PRO A 108 2.67 -5.27 -18.84
C PRO A 108 2.13 -5.77 -17.51
N ALA A 109 2.37 -7.05 -17.21
CA ALA A 109 2.01 -7.63 -15.92
C ALA A 109 2.73 -6.89 -14.77
N ALA A 110 2.12 -6.87 -13.59
CA ALA A 110 2.79 -6.42 -12.40
C ALA A 110 4.03 -7.27 -12.10
N ARG A 111 5.05 -6.63 -11.55
CA ARG A 111 6.31 -7.24 -11.11
C ARG A 111 6.40 -7.16 -9.59
N ALA A 112 6.92 -8.22 -8.97
CA ALA A 112 7.27 -8.20 -7.57
C ALA A 112 8.46 -7.24 -7.36
N ALA A 113 8.35 -6.41 -6.33
CA ALA A 113 9.40 -5.52 -5.86
C ALA A 113 9.93 -5.92 -4.49
N GLY A 114 9.32 -6.89 -3.82
CA GLY A 114 9.86 -7.50 -2.61
C GLY A 114 8.80 -8.16 -1.76
N GLU A 115 9.26 -9.07 -0.92
CA GLU A 115 8.47 -9.88 0.01
C GLU A 115 8.94 -9.56 1.42
N GLY A 116 8.03 -9.60 2.37
CA GLY A 116 8.29 -9.24 3.75
C GLY A 116 7.19 -9.71 4.68
N VAL A 117 7.32 -9.31 5.93
CA VAL A 117 6.31 -9.50 6.97
C VAL A 117 5.88 -8.14 7.49
N TYR A 118 4.63 -8.03 7.94
CA TYR A 118 4.10 -6.82 8.54
C TYR A 118 3.47 -7.08 9.90
N ALA A 119 3.35 -6.00 10.67
CA ALA A 119 2.54 -5.94 11.87
C ALA A 119 1.73 -4.64 11.89
N MET A 120 0.47 -4.73 12.30
CA MET A 120 -0.37 -3.60 12.67
C MET A 120 -0.39 -3.48 14.18
N LEU A 121 -0.04 -2.31 14.71
CA LEU A 121 -0.02 -2.04 16.15
C LEU A 121 -0.87 -0.83 16.49
N ARG A 122 -1.47 -0.84 17.68
CA ARG A 122 -2.05 0.34 18.31
C ARG A 122 -1.12 0.85 19.40
N HIS A 123 -0.82 2.14 19.36
CA HIS A 123 -0.03 2.83 20.37
C HIS A 123 -0.70 4.16 20.70
N GLY A 124 -1.32 4.23 21.88
CA GLY A 124 -2.13 5.37 22.30
C GLY A 124 -3.29 5.63 21.33
N SER A 125 -3.32 6.82 20.72
CA SER A 125 -4.34 7.24 19.77
C SER A 125 -3.95 7.04 18.30
N HIS A 126 -2.87 6.28 18.03
CA HIS A 126 -2.36 6.03 16.69
C HIS A 126 -2.28 4.54 16.38
N SER A 127 -2.45 4.20 15.11
CA SER A 127 -2.11 2.89 14.57
C SER A 127 -0.82 2.99 13.78
N HIS A 128 0.00 1.95 13.85
CA HIS A 128 1.23 1.83 13.10
C HIS A 128 1.19 0.60 12.20
N LEU A 129 1.60 0.76 10.94
CA LEU A 129 1.94 -0.32 10.01
C LEU A 129 3.47 -0.43 9.98
N LEU A 130 3.99 -1.54 10.49
CA LEU A 130 5.41 -1.87 10.46
C LEU A 130 5.64 -2.97 9.43
N TYR A 131 6.79 -2.95 8.77
CA TYR A 131 7.23 -4.08 7.95
C TYR A 131 8.73 -4.30 8.05
N ARG A 132 9.12 -5.54 7.77
CA ARG A 132 10.51 -5.94 7.52
C ARG A 132 10.56 -6.72 6.21
N LEU A 133 11.49 -6.34 5.34
CA LEU A 133 11.73 -7.01 4.07
C LEU A 133 12.47 -8.33 4.32
N VAL A 134 12.06 -9.39 3.63
CA VAL A 134 12.64 -10.74 3.69
C VAL A 134 13.34 -11.05 2.37
N ASP A 135 12.72 -10.72 1.24
CA ASP A 135 13.32 -10.90 -0.09
C ASP A 135 13.13 -9.67 -0.99
N PRO A 136 14.21 -8.98 -1.41
CA PRO A 136 15.55 -9.13 -0.89
C PRO A 136 15.62 -8.58 0.54
N ALA A 137 16.38 -9.22 1.44
CA ALA A 137 16.55 -8.70 2.81
C ALA A 137 17.19 -7.30 2.83
N GLU A 138 18.12 -7.04 1.90
CA GLU A 138 18.72 -5.73 1.68
C GLU A 138 18.17 -5.08 0.40
N PRO A 139 17.62 -3.85 0.48
CA PRO A 139 17.11 -3.15 -0.69
C PRO A 139 18.18 -3.00 -1.79
N SER A 140 17.86 -3.46 -3.00
CA SER A 140 18.65 -3.20 -4.21
C SER A 140 18.13 -1.95 -4.96
N ASP A 141 18.55 -1.75 -6.21
CA ASP A 141 18.18 -0.58 -7.00
C ASP A 141 16.67 -0.45 -7.23
N VAL A 142 15.97 -1.58 -7.42
CA VAL A 142 14.51 -1.58 -7.59
C VAL A 142 13.81 -1.08 -6.33
N GLN A 143 14.16 -1.64 -5.16
CA GLN A 143 13.56 -1.24 -3.89
C GLN A 143 13.88 0.21 -3.56
N ARG A 144 15.14 0.64 -3.74
CA ARG A 144 15.57 2.03 -3.53
C ARG A 144 14.81 3.01 -4.41
N ALA A 145 14.63 2.70 -5.71
CA ALA A 145 13.86 3.54 -6.63
C ALA A 145 12.39 3.67 -6.21
N LEU A 146 11.81 2.60 -5.65
CA LEU A 146 10.45 2.56 -5.13
C LEU A 146 10.33 3.07 -3.69
N GLY A 147 11.42 3.52 -3.06
CA GLY A 147 11.42 3.98 -1.67
C GLY A 147 11.12 2.88 -0.64
N ILE A 148 11.29 1.61 -1.03
CA ILE A 148 11.15 0.45 -0.14
C ILE A 148 12.48 0.29 0.60
N LEU A 149 12.42 0.30 1.92
CA LEU A 149 13.57 0.13 2.81
C LEU A 149 13.58 -1.30 3.37
N GLY A 150 14.67 -1.72 4.02
CA GLY A 150 14.72 -3.04 4.66
C GLY A 150 13.72 -3.16 5.81
N ARG A 151 13.36 -2.03 6.43
CA ARG A 151 12.31 -1.90 7.43
C ARG A 151 11.58 -0.58 7.27
N GLY A 152 10.33 -0.52 7.69
CA GLY A 152 9.64 0.77 7.78
C GLY A 152 8.49 0.75 8.76
N SER A 153 8.26 1.92 9.37
CA SER A 153 7.09 2.22 10.20
C SER A 153 6.35 3.41 9.62
N TYR A 154 5.04 3.24 9.56
CA TYR A 154 4.11 4.27 9.16
C TYR A 154 3.02 4.42 10.21
N ILE A 155 2.79 5.64 10.68
CA ILE A 155 1.50 5.95 11.30
C ILE A 155 0.45 5.86 10.19
N ALA A 156 -0.58 5.07 10.42
CA ALA A 156 -1.63 4.78 9.46
C ALA A 156 -2.99 5.27 9.98
N ALA A 157 -3.73 5.96 9.12
CA ALA A 157 -5.07 6.45 9.43
C ALA A 157 -6.00 6.30 8.21
N ALA A 158 -7.25 5.95 8.46
CA ALA A 158 -8.31 5.92 7.45
C ALA A 158 -9.01 7.28 7.37
N PHE A 159 -9.34 7.71 6.16
CA PHE A 159 -10.26 8.83 5.95
C PHE A 159 -11.69 8.35 6.12
N ASN A 160 -12.54 9.17 6.71
CA ASN A 160 -13.97 8.88 6.81
C ASN A 160 -14.60 9.11 5.42
N PRO A 161 -15.13 8.06 4.75
CA PRO A 161 -15.70 8.21 3.41
C PRO A 161 -17.00 9.02 3.42
N GLU A 162 -17.67 9.13 4.56
CA GLU A 162 -18.91 9.90 4.74
C GLU A 162 -18.65 11.36 5.16
N ALA A 163 -17.38 11.73 5.40
CA ALA A 163 -17.04 13.12 5.68
C ALA A 163 -17.22 13.98 4.40
N PRO A 164 -17.67 15.25 4.54
CA PRO A 164 -17.83 16.13 3.39
C PRO A 164 -16.54 16.22 2.56
N ALA A 165 -16.68 16.01 1.24
CA ALA A 165 -15.55 16.10 0.32
C ALA A 165 -14.95 17.52 0.37
N LYS A 166 -13.62 17.61 0.27
CA LYS A 166 -12.98 18.91 0.02
C LYS A 166 -13.33 19.37 -1.39
N LEU A 167 -13.46 20.69 -1.57
CA LEU A 167 -13.76 21.29 -2.88
C LEU A 167 -12.85 20.72 -3.97
N GLY A 168 -13.44 20.20 -5.05
CA GLY A 168 -12.70 19.64 -6.19
C GLY A 168 -12.19 18.19 -6.04
N ARG A 169 -12.49 17.49 -4.94
CA ARG A 169 -12.29 16.04 -4.83
C ARG A 169 -13.60 15.29 -5.03
N ARG A 170 -13.58 14.26 -5.86
CA ARG A 170 -14.66 13.27 -5.95
C ARG A 170 -14.72 12.49 -4.62
N GLN A 171 -15.92 12.16 -4.16
CA GLN A 171 -16.08 11.22 -3.04
C GLN A 171 -15.47 9.86 -3.42
N PRO A 172 -14.83 9.18 -2.45
CA PRO A 172 -14.34 7.83 -2.67
C PRO A 172 -15.52 6.89 -2.92
N ASP A 173 -15.34 5.94 -3.83
CA ASP A 173 -16.35 4.94 -4.18
C ASP A 173 -16.32 3.81 -3.15
N VAL A 174 -16.94 4.07 -1.99
CA VAL A 174 -16.97 3.16 -0.84
C VAL A 174 -18.42 2.85 -0.51
N ALA A 175 -18.75 1.57 -0.39
CA ALA A 175 -20.06 1.15 0.06
C ALA A 175 -20.36 1.75 1.45
N PRO A 176 -21.62 2.14 1.76
CA PRO A 176 -21.97 2.69 3.06
C PRO A 176 -21.45 1.82 4.21
N LEU A 177 -20.74 2.44 5.15
CA LEU A 177 -20.08 1.70 6.22
C LEU A 177 -21.13 1.17 7.21
N PRO A 178 -21.04 -0.09 7.67
CA PRO A 178 -21.83 -0.56 8.81
C PRO A 178 -21.61 0.32 10.05
N GLN A 179 -22.63 0.43 10.91
CA GLN A 179 -22.59 1.30 12.10
C GLN A 179 -21.33 1.12 12.95
N ARG A 180 -20.94 -0.13 13.22
CA ARG A 180 -19.72 -0.48 13.97
C ARG A 180 -18.43 0.12 13.39
N LEU A 181 -18.34 0.28 12.07
CA LEU A 181 -17.17 0.88 11.41
C LEU A 181 -17.27 2.40 11.40
N ARG A 182 -18.47 2.96 11.23
CA ARG A 182 -18.72 4.42 11.36
C ARG A 182 -18.33 4.94 12.75
N GLU A 183 -18.65 4.18 13.79
CA GLU A 183 -18.35 4.54 15.19
C GLU A 183 -16.84 4.70 15.44
N LYS A 184 -15.97 3.97 14.72
CA LYS A 184 -14.51 4.14 14.81
C LYS A 184 -14.06 5.56 14.44
N PHE A 185 -14.77 6.22 13.53
CA PHE A 185 -14.50 7.62 13.17
C PHE A 185 -15.00 8.60 14.22
N GLY A 186 -16.09 8.29 14.93
CA GLY A 186 -16.66 9.18 15.96
C GLY A 186 -16.99 10.57 15.40
N GLY A 187 -17.52 10.64 14.18
CA GLY A 187 -17.83 11.90 13.48
C GLY A 187 -16.62 12.68 12.96
N ARG A 188 -15.39 12.19 13.16
CA ARG A 188 -14.16 12.85 12.70
C ARG A 188 -13.92 12.56 11.21
N LYS A 189 -13.06 13.38 10.59
CA LYS A 189 -12.63 13.23 9.18
C LYS A 189 -11.69 12.05 8.97
N PHE A 190 -11.07 11.54 10.03
CA PHE A 190 -10.14 10.42 10.00
C PHE A 190 -10.16 9.66 11.33
N ALA A 191 -9.75 8.40 11.28
CA ALA A 191 -9.56 7.53 12.43
C ALA A 191 -8.22 6.80 12.31
N PRO A 192 -7.61 6.35 13.43
CA PRO A 192 -6.51 5.39 13.38
C PRO A 192 -6.90 4.17 12.53
N LEU A 193 -5.97 3.69 11.70
CA LEU A 193 -6.26 2.56 10.82
C LEU A 193 -6.37 1.28 11.64
N ASP A 194 -7.57 0.75 11.73
CA ASP A 194 -7.90 -0.49 12.43
C ASP A 194 -8.01 -1.65 11.43
N VAL A 195 -7.83 -2.88 11.90
CA VAL A 195 -7.86 -4.09 11.07
C VAL A 195 -9.19 -4.29 10.34
N GLU A 196 -10.30 -3.84 10.93
CA GLU A 196 -11.62 -3.93 10.29
C GLU A 196 -11.79 -2.86 9.20
N LEU A 197 -11.11 -1.72 9.32
CA LEU A 197 -11.11 -0.68 8.28
C LEU A 197 -10.22 -1.10 7.10
N LEU A 198 -9.16 -1.89 7.35
CA LEU A 198 -8.34 -2.51 6.31
C LEU A 198 -9.13 -3.50 5.42
N ASP A 199 -10.28 -3.99 5.90
CA ASP A 199 -11.15 -4.92 5.17
C ASP A 199 -12.20 -4.22 4.29
N VAL A 200 -12.14 -2.89 4.14
CA VAL A 200 -13.11 -2.10 3.38
C VAL A 200 -12.53 -1.66 2.02
N PRO A 201 -12.97 -2.25 0.89
CA PRO A 201 -12.57 -1.80 -0.43
C PRO A 201 -12.94 -0.33 -0.71
N GLY A 202 -12.08 0.37 -1.45
CA GLY A 202 -12.19 1.78 -1.83
C GLY A 202 -11.82 2.77 -0.73
N LEU A 203 -11.60 2.31 0.51
CA LEU A 203 -11.33 3.20 1.63
C LEU A 203 -9.95 3.86 1.48
N GLU A 204 -9.94 5.20 1.46
CA GLU A 204 -8.70 5.98 1.42
C GLU A 204 -8.02 5.95 2.79
N VAL A 205 -6.69 5.79 2.78
CA VAL A 205 -5.82 5.84 3.95
C VAL A 205 -4.65 6.78 3.73
N VAL A 206 -4.00 7.18 4.81
CA VAL A 206 -2.72 7.91 4.78
C VAL A 206 -1.65 7.13 5.51
N LEU A 207 -0.49 7.02 4.88
CA LEU A 207 0.73 6.48 5.46
C LEU A 207 1.70 7.63 5.74
N ILE A 208 2.10 7.78 6.99
CA ILE A 208 2.99 8.85 7.46
C ILE A 208 4.26 8.22 8.00
N GLY A 209 5.42 8.54 7.42
CA GLY A 209 6.70 8.03 7.90
C GLY A 209 6.93 8.34 9.39
N ALA A 210 7.29 7.31 10.14
CA ALA A 210 7.42 7.33 11.59
C ALA A 210 8.62 6.52 12.11
N LEU A 211 9.62 6.26 11.25
CA LEU A 211 10.85 5.57 11.61
C LEU A 211 11.68 6.48 12.55
N GLY A 212 11.96 6.05 13.79
CA GLY A 212 12.60 6.92 14.80
C GLY A 212 12.74 6.31 16.21
N ALA A 213 13.19 7.12 17.19
CA ALA A 213 13.66 6.64 18.50
C ALA A 213 12.66 5.80 19.34
N GLY A 214 11.34 5.97 19.14
CA GLY A 214 10.32 5.17 19.81
C GLY A 214 9.98 3.83 19.13
N GLU A 215 10.56 3.58 17.95
CA GLU A 215 10.21 2.45 17.09
C GLU A 215 10.89 1.15 17.50
N ALA A 216 12.08 1.20 18.12
CA ALA A 216 12.77 -0.01 18.59
C ALA A 216 11.91 -0.81 19.59
N ALA A 217 11.13 -0.11 20.42
CA ALA A 217 10.18 -0.74 21.34
C ALA A 217 8.95 -1.31 20.62
N LEU A 218 8.46 -0.63 19.57
CA LEU A 218 7.36 -1.11 18.73
C LEU A 218 7.78 -2.34 17.91
N GLU A 219 8.99 -2.35 17.34
CA GLU A 219 9.56 -3.49 16.63
C GLU A 219 9.74 -4.69 17.56
N ALA A 220 10.29 -4.49 18.77
CA ALA A 220 10.47 -5.57 19.74
C ALA A 220 9.13 -6.26 20.08
N GLY A 221 8.05 -5.49 20.30
CA GLY A 221 6.72 -6.04 20.53
C GLY A 221 6.03 -6.58 19.28
N ALA A 222 6.41 -6.13 18.08
CA ALA A 222 5.83 -6.59 16.83
C ALA A 222 6.24 -8.03 16.48
N TRP A 223 7.40 -8.51 16.97
CA TRP A 223 7.95 -9.82 16.62
C TRP A 223 8.16 -10.77 17.81
N SER A 224 7.91 -10.32 19.05
CA SER A 224 7.84 -11.17 20.24
C SER A 224 6.59 -12.04 20.25
#